data_AF-A0A845HJX7-F1
#
_entry.id   AF-A0A845HJX7-F1
#
_cell.length_a   1.000
_cell.length_b   1.000
_cell.length_c   1.000
_cell.angle_alpha   90.00
_cell.angle_beta   90.00
_cell.angle_gamma   90.00
#
_symmetry.space_group_name_H-M   'P 1'
#
loop_
_entity.id
_entity.type
_entity.pdbx_description
1 polymer ?
#
loop_
_entity_poly.entity_id
_entity_poly.type
_entity_poly.pdbx_seq_one_letter_code
_entity_poly.pdbx_strand_id
1 'polypeptide(L)' 'MNVSLLQQRSDEQCSAAVNRGIQVQSSFNTVCAIEYMKSHNVDPRVIERVLLHPEQRRKAPH' A
#
# COMPACT_ATOMS: atom_id res chain seq x y z
N MET A 1 11.03 26.30 0.59
CA MET A 1 11.48 24.95 0.17
C MET A 1 10.26 24.04 0.15
N ASN A 2 10.10 23.29 -0.95
CA ASN A 2 8.83 22.76 -1.44
C ASN A 2 8.46 21.42 -0.75
N VAL A 3 7.90 21.49 0.46
CA VAL A 3 7.57 20.30 1.27
C VAL A 3 6.40 19.48 0.67
N SER A 4 5.51 20.14 -0.09
CA SER A 4 4.30 19.55 -0.63
C SER A 4 4.57 18.53 -1.75
N LEU A 5 5.57 18.77 -2.61
CA LEU A 5 5.92 17.86 -3.70
C LEU A 5 6.59 16.56 -3.21
N LEU A 6 7.42 16.65 -2.17
CA LEU A 6 8.06 15.47 -1.57
C LEU A 6 7.02 14.59 -0.85
N GLN A 7 6.06 15.21 -0.18
CA GLN A 7 4.96 14.51 0.47
C GLN A 7 4.04 13.84 -0.56
N GLN A 8 3.67 14.55 -1.64
CA GLN A 8 2.86 14.00 -2.72
C GLN A 8 3.52 12.77 -3.39
N ARG A 9 4.81 12.87 -3.72
CA ARG A 9 5.57 11.78 -4.35
C ARG A 9 5.75 10.56 -3.44
N SER A 10 5.78 10.79 -2.13
CA SER A 10 5.82 9.72 -1.12
C SER A 10 4.47 9.04 -0.99
N ASP A 11 3.37 9.81 -0.99
CA ASP A 11 2.00 9.27 -1.01
C ASP A 11 1.74 8.45 -2.28
N GLU A 12 2.20 8.92 -3.44
CA GLU A 12 2.06 8.21 -4.72
C GLU A 12 2.81 6.87 -4.72
N GLN A 13 4.08 6.85 -4.28
CA GLN A 13 4.87 5.62 -4.18
C GLN A 13 4.25 4.62 -3.18
N CYS A 14 3.81 5.10 -2.01
CA CYS A 14 3.10 4.27 -1.04
C CYS A 14 1.80 3.71 -1.63
N SER A 15 1.03 4.53 -2.37
CA SER A 15 -0.22 4.08 -3.00
C SER A 15 0.02 3.01 -4.07
N ALA A 16 1.08 3.15 -4.86
CA ALA A 16 1.44 2.20 -5.90
C ALA A 16 1.89 0.86 -5.29
N ALA A 17 2.75 0.91 -4.26
CA ALA A 17 3.17 -0.28 -3.53
C ALA A 17 1.98 -1.00 -2.87
N VAL A 18 1.03 -0.25 -2.30
CA VAL A 18 -0.19 -0.81 -1.71
C VAL A 18 -1.06 -1.50 -2.75
N ASN A 19 -1.35 -0.82 -3.88
CA ASN A 19 -2.15 -1.40 -4.95
C ASN A 19 -1.50 -2.67 -5.52
N ARG A 20 -0.18 -2.65 -5.70
CA ARG A 20 0.54 -3.82 -6.19
C ARG A 20 0.57 -4.94 -5.15
N GLY A 21 0.73 -4.63 -3.86
CA GLY A 21 0.65 -5.61 -2.77
C GLY A 21 -0.72 -6.32 -2.72
N ILE A 22 -1.81 -5.59 -2.93
CA ILE A 22 -3.17 -6.16 -3.02
C ILE A 22 -3.27 -7.14 -4.21
N GLN A 23 -2.71 -6.79 -5.37
CA GLN A 23 -2.66 -7.70 -6.52
C GLN A 23 -1.82 -8.95 -6.22
N VAL A 24 -0.66 -8.79 -5.58
CA VAL A 24 0.20 -9.91 -5.17
C VAL A 24 -0.54 -10.85 -4.21
N GLN A 25 -1.33 -10.32 -3.27
CA GLN A 25 -2.15 -11.14 -2.38
C GLN A 25 -3.15 -11.99 -3.17
N SER A 26 -3.83 -11.36 -4.14
CA SER A 26 -4.84 -12.04 -4.96
C SER A 26 -4.25 -13.06 -5.94
N SER A 27 -3.02 -12.85 -6.43
CA SER A 27 -2.36 -13.74 -7.39
C SER A 27 -1.56 -14.85 -6.73
N PHE A 28 -1.07 -14.64 -5.50
CA PHE A 28 -0.23 -15.58 -4.78
C PHE A 28 -0.82 -15.91 -3.40
N ASN A 29 -0.37 -15.21 -2.36
CA ASN A 29 -0.86 -15.37 -1.00
C ASN A 29 -0.53 -14.11 -0.16
N THR A 30 -1.11 -14.05 1.04
CA THR A 30 -0.92 -12.93 1.98
C THR A 30 0.54 -12.76 2.42
N VAL A 31 1.31 -13.83 2.60
CA VAL A 31 2.72 -13.74 3.01
C VAL A 31 3.57 -13.06 1.93
N CYS A 32 3.38 -13.43 0.65
CA CYS A 32 4.05 -12.78 -0.47
C CYS A 32 3.71 -11.29 -0.56
N ALA A 33 2.45 -10.92 -0.29
CA ALA A 33 2.03 -9.52 -0.29
C ALA A 33 2.67 -8.73 0.85
N ILE A 34 2.75 -9.30 2.06
CA ILE A 34 3.41 -8.68 3.22
C ILE A 34 4.88 -8.40 2.90
N GLU A 35 5.61 -9.39 2.38
CA GLU A 35 7.04 -9.26 2.09
C GLU A 35 7.30 -8.28 0.93
N TYR A 36 6.42 -8.27 -0.09
CA TYR A 36 6.46 -7.26 -1.15
C TYR A 36 6.31 -5.84 -0.59
N MET A 37 5.29 -5.60 0.24
CA MET A 37 5.01 -4.27 0.78
C MET A 37 6.08 -3.79 1.77
N LYS A 38 6.63 -4.70 2.60
CA LYS A 38 7.79 -4.41 3.46
C LYS A 38 9.01 -3.99 2.65
N SER A 39 9.31 -4.68 1.55
CA SER A 39 10.44 -4.35 0.67
C SER A 39 10.30 -2.97 0.01
N HIS A 40 9.07 -2.43 -0.03
CA HIS A 40 8.76 -1.09 -0.53
C HIS A 40 8.57 -0.06 0.60
N ASN A 41 9.02 -0.35 1.82
CA ASN A 41 8.94 0.53 3.00
C ASN A 41 7.50 0.95 3.38
N VAL A 42 6.50 0.13 3.06
CA VAL A 42 5.12 0.38 3.50
C VAL A 42 5.02 0.10 5.00
N ASP A 43 4.42 1.03 5.73
CA ASP A 43 4.22 0.92 7.17
C ASP A 43 3.44 -0.37 7.54
N PRO A 44 3.86 -1.16 8.54
CA PRO A 44 3.19 -2.40 8.92
C PRO A 44 1.71 -2.24 9.27
N ARG A 45 1.30 -1.12 9.87
CA ARG A 45 -0.12 -0.84 10.18
C ARG A 45 -0.93 -0.55 8.93
N VAL A 46 -0.29 -0.04 7.88
CA VAL A 46 -0.91 0.08 6.56
C VAL A 46 -1.04 -1.29 5.92
N ILE A 47 0.00 -2.13 5.96
CA ILE A 47 -0.03 -3.51 5.43
C ILE A 47 -1.15 -4.32 6.08
N GLU A 48 -1.20 -4.35 7.41
CA GLU A 48 -2.23 -5.06 8.17
C GLU A 48 -3.63 -4.59 7.75
N ARG A 49 -3.85 -3.27 7.74
CA ARG A 49 -5.13 -2.68 7.36
C ARG A 49 -5.53 -3.05 5.94
N VAL A 50 -4.64 -2.90 4.96
CA VAL A 50 -5.03 -3.14 3.57
C VAL A 50 -5.18 -4.62 3.26
N LEU A 51 -4.42 -5.52 3.88
CA LEU A 51 -4.49 -6.95 3.58
C LEU A 51 -5.55 -7.70 4.40
N LEU A 52 -5.82 -7.27 5.64
CA LEU A 52 -6.75 -7.95 6.55
C LEU A 52 -8.10 -7.24 6.70
N HIS A 53 -8.15 -5.93 6.43
CA HIS A 53 -9.35 -5.09 6.55
C HIS A 53 -9.69 -4.40 5.22
N PRO A 54 -10.02 -5.18 4.16
CA PRO A 54 -10.29 -4.63 2.84
C PRO A 54 -11.44 -3.60 2.84
N GLU A 55 -12.39 -3.70 3.78
CA GLU A 55 -13.47 -2.74 3.97
C GLU A 55 -13.00 -1.33 4.37
N GLN A 56 -11.79 -1.21 4.93
CA GLN A 56 -11.19 0.05 5.35
C GLN A 56 -10.28 0.67 4.28
N ARG A 57 -10.12 0.01 3.12
CA ARG A 57 -9.38 0.59 1.99
C ARG A 57 -10.10 1.86 1.55
N ARG A 58 -9.35 2.96 1.36
CA ARG A 58 -9.91 4.21 0.82
C ARG A 58 -10.67 3.88 -0.47
N LYS A 59 -11.99 4.05 -0.48
CA LYS A 59 -12.78 3.99 -1.72
C LYS A 59 -12.30 5.14 -2.59
N ALA A 60 -11.78 4.84 -3.78
CA ALA A 60 -11.57 5.87 -4.76
C ALA A 60 -12.93 6.56 -4.98
N PRO A 61 -13.01 7.90 -4.96
CA PRO A 61 -14.19 8.58 -5.46
C PRO A 61 -14.40 8.12 -6.91
N HIS A 62 -15.60 7.58 -7.17
CA HIS A 62 -16.00 7.12 -8.49
C HIS A 62 -16.17 8.30 -9.44
#